data_AF-A0A2E1SB54-F1
#
_entry.id   AF-A0A2E1SB54-F1
#
_cell.length_a   1.000
_cell.length_b   1.000
_cell.length_c   1.000
_cell.angle_alpha   90.00
_cell.angle_beta   90.00
_cell.angle_gamma   90.00
#
_symmetry.space_group_name_H-M   'P 1'
#
loop_
_entity.id
_entity.type
_entity.pdbx_description
1 polymer ?
#
loop_
_entity_poly.entity_id
_entity_poly.type
_entity_poly.pdbx_seq_one_letter_code
_entity_poly.pdbx_strand_id
1 'polypeptide(L)' 'MKRPPFIYRYIIVGSILVFPPILSAHYGSIYLGKENGVLLGFSVGIICVTFACWKLYIDDWRDDED' A
#
# COMPACT_ATOMS: atom_id res chain seq x y z
N MET A 1 11.44 11.76 -11.64
CA MET A 1 10.21 11.51 -12.43
C MET A 1 9.29 12.71 -12.22
N LYS A 2 8.65 13.23 -13.28
CA LYS A 2 7.59 14.26 -13.11
C LYS A 2 6.52 13.68 -12.17
N ARG A 3 6.10 14.44 -11.16
CA ARG A 3 5.06 14.02 -10.22
C ARG A 3 3.78 13.69 -11.03
N PRO A 4 3.12 12.54 -10.79
CA PRO A 4 1.85 12.23 -11.45
C PRO A 4 0.80 13.31 -11.13
N PRO A 5 -0.27 13.47 -11.92
CA PRO A 5 -1.39 14.31 -11.51
C PRO A 5 -2.01 13.79 -10.21
N PHE A 6 -2.58 14.69 -9.40
CA PHE A 6 -3.05 14.44 -8.04
C PHE A 6 -3.90 13.18 -7.89
N ILE A 7 -4.94 13.04 -8.72
CA ILE A 7 -5.83 11.86 -8.71
C ILE A 7 -5.05 10.55 -8.88
N TYR A 8 -4.06 10.52 -9.78
CA TYR A 8 -3.25 9.33 -9.99
C TYR A 8 -2.37 9.01 -8.78
N ARG A 9 -1.88 10.01 -8.04
CA ARG A 9 -1.11 9.78 -6.80
C ARG A 9 -1.95 9.04 -5.76
N TYR A 10 -3.18 9.47 -5.54
CA TYR A 10 -4.10 8.81 -4.60
C TYR A 10 -4.50 7.41 -5.07
N ILE A 11 -4.74 7.22 -6.37
CA ILE A 11 -5.02 5.89 -6.93
C ILE A 11 -3.83 4.96 -6.73
N ILE A 12 -2.60 5.42 -6.96
CA ILE A 12 -1.39 4.62 -6.75
C ILE A 12 -1.24 4.25 -5.27
N VAL A 13 -1.35 5.22 -4.37
CA VAL A 13 -1.22 4.98 -2.92
C VAL A 13 -2.33 4.04 -2.42
N GLY A 14 -3.59 4.28 -2.81
CA GLY A 14 -4.71 3.42 -2.46
C GLY A 14 -4.54 2.00 -3.00
N SER A 15 -4.07 1.84 -4.23
CA SER A 15 -3.81 0.51 -4.82
C SER A 15 -2.74 -0.24 -4.04
N ILE A 16 -1.66 0.42 -3.62
CA ILE A 16 -0.59 -0.18 -2.82
C ILE A 16 -1.05 -0.51 -1.40
N LEU A 17 -1.97 0.26 -0.83
CA LEU A 17 -2.54 -0.06 0.49
C LEU A 17 -3.53 -1.23 0.46
N VAL A 18 -4.15 -1.50 -0.69
CA VAL A 18 -5.22 -2.50 -0.82
C VAL A 18 -4.70 -3.81 -1.40
N PHE A 19 -4.12 -3.79 -2.60
CA PHE A 19 -3.83 -5.03 -3.33
C PHE A 19 -2.73 -5.88 -2.68
N PRO A 20 -1.53 -5.35 -2.36
CA PRO A 20 -0.46 -6.15 -1.78
C PRO A 20 -0.84 -6.81 -0.44
N PRO A 21 -1.44 -6.10 0.55
CA PRO A 21 -1.81 -6.73 1.82
C PRO A 21 -2.90 -7.79 1.66
N ILE A 22 -3.93 -7.52 0.84
CA ILE A 22 -5.04 -8.46 0.62
C ILE A 22 -4.56 -9.69 -0.14
N LEU A 23 -3.78 -9.53 -1.21
CA LEU A 23 -3.27 -10.66 -1.98
C LEU A 23 -2.31 -11.50 -1.13
N SER A 24 -1.47 -10.85 -0.31
CA SER A 24 -0.58 -11.56 0.62
C SER A 24 -1.36 -12.35 1.67
N ALA A 25 -2.43 -11.76 2.23
CA ALA A 25 -3.31 -12.45 3.16
C ALA A 25 -4.03 -13.64 2.50
N HIS A 26 -4.54 -13.43 1.28
CA HIS A 26 -5.30 -14.43 0.54
C HIS A 26 -4.43 -15.62 0.15
N TYR A 27 -3.32 -15.39 -0.56
CA TYR A 27 -2.41 -16.45 -0.97
C TYR A 27 -1.67 -17.05 0.23
N GLY A 28 -1.27 -16.24 1.21
CA GLY A 28 -0.69 -16.74 2.46
C GLY A 28 -1.64 -17.68 3.18
N SER A 29 -2.94 -17.40 3.20
CA SER A 29 -3.94 -18.28 3.83
C SER A 29 -4.09 -19.61 3.09
N ILE A 30 -3.94 -19.61 1.76
CA ILE A 30 -3.98 -20.83 0.93
C ILE A 30 -2.77 -21.72 1.19
N TYR A 31 -1.56 -21.14 1.26
CA TYR A 31 -0.31 -21.92 1.29
C TYR A 31 0.27 -22.15 2.68
N LEU A 32 0.02 -21.27 3.65
CA LEU A 32 0.62 -21.29 4.99
C LEU A 32 -0.40 -21.52 6.12
N GLY A 33 -1.69 -21.63 5.76
CA GLY A 33 -2.81 -21.69 6.69
C GLY A 33 -3.33 -20.31 7.08
N LYS A 34 -4.59 -20.26 7.54
CA LYS A 34 -5.34 -19.02 7.79
C LYS A 34 -4.62 -18.04 8.71
N GLU A 35 -4.11 -18.51 9.84
CA GLU A 35 -3.48 -17.64 10.85
C GLU A 35 -2.19 -17.00 10.34
N ASN A 36 -1.30 -17.81 9.75
CA ASN A 36 -0.06 -17.33 9.14
C ASN A 36 -0.32 -16.43 7.93
N GLY A 37 -1.36 -16.74 7.13
CA GLY A 37 -1.77 -15.90 6.01
C GLY A 37 -2.21 -14.51 6.45
N VAL A 38 -3.08 -14.43 7.45
CA VAL A 38 -3.50 -13.14 8.03
C VAL A 38 -2.30 -12.38 8.59
N LEU A 39 -1.40 -13.03 9.33
CA LEU A 39 -0.18 -12.42 9.85
C LEU A 39 0.73 -11.87 8.73
N LEU A 40 0.88 -12.60 7.63
CA LEU A 40 1.63 -12.17 6.46
C LEU A 40 1.01 -10.91 5.83
N GLY A 41 -0.32 -10.89 5.69
CA GLY A 41 -1.06 -9.72 5.22
C GLY A 41 -0.82 -8.48 6.06
N PHE A 42 -0.85 -8.61 7.40
CA PHE A 42 -0.52 -7.52 8.32
C PHE A 42 0.92 -7.03 8.15
N SER A 43 1.87 -7.97 8.04
CA SER A 43 3.29 -7.65 7.88
C SER A 43 3.55 -6.84 6.60
N VAL A 44 2.95 -7.26 5.48
CA VAL A 44 3.01 -6.52 4.22
C VAL A 44 2.29 -5.17 4.33
N GLY A 45 1.16 -5.11 5.04
CA GLY A 45 0.42 -3.89 5.32
C GLY A 45 1.26 -2.80 5.97
N ILE A 46 2.11 -3.14 6.94
CA ILE A 46 3.02 -2.18 7.60
C ILE A 46 3.96 -1.51 6.58
N ILE A 47 4.50 -2.31 5.66
CA ILE A 47 5.39 -1.81 4.60
C ILE A 47 4.62 -0.88 3.65
N CYS A 48 3.42 -1.28 3.23
CA CYS A 48 2.56 -0.48 2.37
C CYS A 48 2.17 0.87 3.00
N VAL A 49 1.84 0.87 4.30
CA VAL A 49 1.55 2.10 5.05
C VAL A 49 2.79 2.98 5.15
N THR A 50 3.96 2.41 5.42
CA THR A 50 5.22 3.15 5.46
C THR A 50 5.49 3.84 4.11
N PHE A 51 5.30 3.12 3.00
CA PHE A 51 5.43 3.69 1.66
C PHE A 51 4.40 4.81 1.41
N ALA A 52 3.13 4.61 1.80
CA ALA A 52 2.08 5.61 1.64
C ALA A 52 2.39 6.90 2.41
N CYS A 53 2.81 6.79 3.67
CA CYS A 53 3.21 7.93 4.49
C CYS A 53 4.41 8.65 3.88
N TRP A 54 5.42 7.90 3.42
CA TRP A 54 6.57 8.50 2.76
C TRP A 54 6.17 9.27 1.49
N LYS A 55 5.35 8.67 0.62
CA LYS A 55 4.88 9.34 -0.60
C LYS A 55 4.05 10.58 -0.32
N LEU A 56 3.08 10.47 0.57
CA LEU A 56 2.15 11.57 0.84
C LEU A 56 2.83 12.73 1.55
N TYR A 57 3.69 12.47 2.55
CA TYR A 57 4.18 13.50 3.46
C TYR A 57 5.64 13.89 3.26
N ILE A 58 6.48 13.02 2.70
CA ILE A 58 7.91 13.30 2.48
C ILE A 58 8.16 13.68 1.03
N ASP A 59 7.57 12.94 0.08
CA ASP A 59 7.62 13.30 -1.34
C ASP A 59 6.55 14.33 -1.73
N ASP A 60 5.74 14.78 -0.76
CA ASP A 60 4.75 15.85 -0.92
C ASP A 60 3.78 15.54 -2.08
N TRP A 61 3.23 14.31 -2.06
CA TRP A 61 2.17 13.90 -2.97
C TRP A 61 0.78 14.29 -2.48
N ARG A 62 0.66 14.64 -1.20
CA ARG A 62 -0.61 14.96 -0.55
C ARG A 62 -1.23 16.25 -1.06
N ASP A 63 -0.41 17.28 -1.25
CA ASP A 63 -0.85 18.61 -1.59
C ASP A 63 -0.82 18.77 -3.11
N ASP A 64 -1.84 19.45 -3.65
CA ASP A 64 -1.87 19.83 -5.06
C ASP A 64 -1.08 21.13 -5.22
N GLU A 65 -0.27 21.23 -6.27
CA GLU A 65 0.35 22.51 -6.64
C GLU A 65 -0.78 23.37 -7.25
N ASP A 66 -1.50 24.12 -6.41
CA ASP A 66 -2.49 25.13 -6.84
C ASP A 66 -1.90 26.10 -7.90
#